data_AF-A0A8S3IJ06-F1
#
_entry.id   AF-A0A8S3IJ06-F1
#
_cell.length_a   1.000
_cell.length_b   1.000
_cell.length_c   1.000
_cell.angle_alpha   90.00
_cell.angle_beta   90.00
_cell.angle_gamma   90.00
#
_symmetry.space_group_name_H-M   'P 1'
#
loop_
_entity.id
_entity.type
_entity.pdbx_description
1 polymer ?
#
loop_
_entity_poly.entity_id
_entity_poly.type
_entity_poly.pdbx_seq_one_letter_code
_entity_poly.pdbx_strand_id
1 'polypeptide(L)' 'IDIITREPPWGEGDTCLECGTKFTITYRRHHCRHCGRVLCKRCSVNELPIMKFNLQKPVRVCQLCNDVLTHGVAAAR' A
#
# COMPACT_ATOMS: atom_id res chain seq x y z
N ILE A 1 5.95 2.56 15.37
CA ILE A 1 4.87 3.27 14.63
C ILE A 1 5.56 4.04 13.49
N ASP A 2 5.18 3.73 12.25
CA ASP A 2 5.82 4.09 10.96
C ASP A 2 7.35 4.27 10.95
N ILE A 3 8.07 3.18 11.22
CA ILE A 3 9.55 3.10 11.13
C ILE A 3 10.06 2.97 9.68
N ILE A 4 9.18 3.06 8.67
CA ILE A 4 9.56 2.88 7.27
C ILE A 4 10.12 4.20 6.74
N THR A 5 11.44 4.30 6.62
CA THR A 5 12.14 5.54 6.24
C THR A 5 12.40 5.67 4.74
N ARG A 6 12.30 4.57 3.99
CA ARG A 6 12.50 4.50 2.54
C ARG A 6 11.50 3.53 1.90
N GLU A 7 11.32 3.62 0.59
CA GLU A 7 10.46 2.66 -0.13
C GLU A 7 10.96 1.22 0.11
N PRO A 8 10.11 0.33 0.63
CA PRO A 8 10.47 -1.06 0.84
C PRO A 8 10.47 -1.84 -0.47
N PRO A 9 11.21 -2.96 -0.56
CA PRO A 9 11.11 -3.86 -1.70
C PRO A 9 9.67 -4.35 -1.87
N TRP A 10 9.27 -4.57 -3.11
CA TRP A 10 7.96 -5.11 -3.42
C TRP A 10 7.89 -6.59 -3.03
N GLY A 11 6.83 -6.95 -2.30
CA GLY A 11 6.54 -8.32 -1.94
C GLY A 11 6.00 -9.11 -3.12
N GLU A 12 6.28 -10.41 -3.13
CA GLU A 12 5.74 -11.35 -4.10
C GLU A 12 4.63 -12.19 -3.48
N GLY A 13 3.77 -12.77 -4.32
CA GLY A 13 2.68 -13.64 -3.89
C GLY A 13 1.60 -13.83 -4.95
N ASP A 14 0.89 -14.95 -4.88
CA ASP A 14 -0.22 -15.29 -5.78
C ASP A 14 -1.59 -14.87 -5.21
N THR A 15 -1.63 -14.31 -4.00
CA THR A 15 -2.85 -13.84 -3.33
C THR A 15 -2.70 -12.42 -2.79
N CYS A 16 -3.81 -11.67 -2.76
CA CYS A 16 -3.88 -10.38 -2.09
C CYS A 16 -3.60 -10.55 -0.59
N LEU A 17 -2.59 -9.85 -0.06
CA LEU A 17 -2.22 -9.95 1.35
C LEU A 17 -3.27 -9.35 2.30
N GLU A 18 -4.28 -8.65 1.79
CA GLU A 18 -5.35 -8.05 2.60
C GLU A 18 -6.61 -8.92 2.61
N CYS A 19 -7.10 -9.35 1.44
CA CYS A 19 -8.37 -10.07 1.32
C CYS A 19 -8.22 -11.54 0.89
N GLY A 20 -7.00 -12.05 0.72
CA GLY A 20 -6.73 -13.44 0.34
C GLY A 20 -7.11 -13.83 -1.10
N THR A 21 -7.69 -12.92 -1.89
CA THR A 21 -8.10 -13.24 -3.27
C THR A 21 -6.91 -13.63 -4.13
N LYS A 22 -6.96 -14.80 -4.76
CA LYS A 22 -5.96 -15.25 -5.74
C LYS A 22 -5.92 -14.33 -6.96
N PHE A 23 -4.72 -14.00 -7.39
CA PHE A 23 -4.48 -13.27 -8.63
C PHE A 23 -4.64 -14.18 -9.83
N THR A 24 -5.13 -13.60 -10.92
CA THR A 24 -5.31 -14.26 -12.21
C THR A 24 -4.83 -13.32 -13.32
N ILE A 25 -4.89 -13.74 -14.57
CA ILE A 25 -4.50 -12.90 -15.73
C ILE A 25 -5.33 -11.61 -15.77
N THR A 26 -6.61 -11.69 -15.39
CA THR A 26 -7.53 -10.54 -15.33
C THR A 26 -7.54 -9.86 -13.95
N TYR A 27 -7.29 -10.62 -12.87
CA TYR A 27 -7.18 -10.09 -11.52
C TYR A 27 -5.72 -9.86 -11.13
N ARG A 28 -5.19 -8.71 -11.57
CA ARG A 28 -3.74 -8.42 -11.51
C ARG A 28 -3.26 -8.02 -10.11
N ARG A 29 -1.95 -8.21 -9.92
CA ARG A 29 -1.17 -7.79 -8.75
C ARG A 29 -0.94 -6.28 -8.75
N HIS A 30 -1.01 -5.68 -7.58
CA HIS A 30 -0.66 -4.29 -7.32
C HIS A 30 0.16 -4.17 -6.04
N HIS A 31 1.10 -3.23 -5.99
CA HIS A 31 1.92 -3.01 -4.80
C HIS A 31 1.56 -1.70 -4.09
N CYS A 32 1.58 -1.73 -2.77
CA CYS A 32 1.57 -0.52 -1.96
C CYS A 32 2.97 0.11 -1.96
N ARG A 33 3.10 1.37 -2.38
CA ARG A 33 4.39 2.07 -2.42
C ARG A 33 4.92 2.48 -1.04
N HIS A 34 4.07 2.41 0.00
CA HIS A 34 4.51 2.67 1.38
C HIS A 34 5.07 1.41 2.07
N CYS A 35 4.38 0.27 1.97
CA CYS A 35 4.72 -0.94 2.73
C CYS A 35 5.15 -2.15 1.89
N GLY A 36 5.11 -2.06 0.56
CA GLY A 36 5.57 -3.11 -0.36
C GLY A 36 4.62 -4.31 -0.53
N ARG A 37 3.54 -4.41 0.24
CA ARG A 37 2.57 -5.54 0.16
C ARG A 37 1.95 -5.69 -1.23
N VAL A 38 1.77 -6.95 -1.68
CA VAL A 38 1.02 -7.31 -2.89
C VAL A 38 -0.48 -7.39 -2.61
N LEU A 39 -1.27 -6.69 -3.41
CA LEU A 39 -2.67 -6.38 -3.18
C LEU A 39 -3.46 -6.41 -4.48
N CYS A 40 -4.79 -6.54 -4.36
CA CYS A 40 -5.69 -6.38 -5.48
C CYS A 40 -6.10 -4.91 -5.68
N LYS A 41 -6.77 -4.64 -6.81
CA LYS A 41 -7.30 -3.31 -7.12
C LYS A 41 -8.19 -2.75 -6.00
N ARG A 42 -9.05 -3.59 -5.40
CA ARG A 42 -9.99 -3.17 -4.33
C ARG A 42 -9.30 -2.83 -3.01
N CYS A 43 -8.21 -3.51 -2.67
CA CYS A 43 -7.48 -3.27 -1.43
C CYS A 43 -6.41 -2.18 -1.54
N SER A 44 -6.29 -1.56 -2.72
CA SER A 44 -5.29 -0.53 -3.01
C SER A 44 -5.88 0.63 -3.83
N VAL A 45 -7.12 1.04 -3.54
CA VAL A 45 -7.83 2.07 -4.34
C VAL A 45 -7.21 3.46 -4.18
N ASN A 46 -6.60 3.76 -3.04
CA ASN A 46 -6.12 5.09 -2.73
C ASN A 46 -4.74 5.37 -3.37
N GLU A 47 -4.55 6.62 -3.77
CA GLU A 47 -3.29 7.14 -4.26
C GLU A 47 -2.97 8.44 -3.52
N LEU A 48 -1.75 8.56 -3.01
CA LEU A 48 -1.28 9.77 -2.31
C LEU A 48 0.22 9.95 -2.45
N PRO A 49 0.72 11.19 -2.36
CA PRO A 49 2.14 11.44 -2.36
C PRO A 49 2.79 10.94 -1.07
N ILE A 50 3.98 10.35 -1.16
CA ILE A 50 4.77 9.89 -0.02
C ILE A 50 6.05 10.73 0.05
N MET A 51 5.94 11.90 0.68
CA MET A 51 7.01 12.90 0.70
C MET A 51 8.31 12.37 1.32
N LYS A 52 8.22 11.54 2.36
CA LYS A 52 9.39 10.92 3.00
C LYS A 52 10.15 9.95 2.09
N PHE A 53 9.52 9.44 1.02
CA PHE A 53 10.17 8.60 0.01
C PHE A 53 10.53 9.39 -1.26
N ASN A 54 10.41 10.72 -1.22
CA ASN A 54 10.55 11.59 -2.38
C ASN A 54 9.59 11.26 -3.54
N LEU A 55 8.42 10.67 -3.22
CA LEU A 55 7.36 10.37 -4.18
C LEU A 55 6.33 11.50 -4.17
N GLN A 56 6.60 12.55 -4.94
CA GLN A 56 5.77 13.76 -4.97
C GLN A 56 4.46 13.60 -5.75
N LYS A 57 4.44 12.68 -6.71
CA LYS A 57 3.21 12.33 -7.44
C LYS A 57 2.40 11.33 -6.60
N PRO A 58 1.05 11.37 -6.66
CA PRO A 58 0.22 10.36 -6.02
C PRO A 58 0.62 8.96 -6.48
N VAL A 59 0.91 8.10 -5.51
CA VAL A 59 1.26 6.70 -5.74
C VAL A 59 0.30 5.81 -4.99
N ARG A 60 0.05 4.63 -5.55
CA ARG A 60 -0.85 3.63 -4.99
C ARG A 60 -0.40 3.16 -3.61
N VAL A 61 -1.33 3.16 -2.67
CA VAL A 61 -1.13 2.61 -1.33
C VAL A 61 -2.28 1.68 -0.95
N CYS A 62 -2.05 0.83 0.06
CA CYS A 62 -3.12 0.04 0.66
C CYS A 62 -4.01 0.90 1.55
N GLN A 63 -5.19 0.39 1.91
CA GLN A 63 -6.10 1.09 2.81
C GLN A 63 -5.42 1.43 4.15
N LEU A 64 -4.75 0.47 4.78
CA LEU A 64 -4.05 0.70 6.04
C LEU A 64 -2.99 1.81 5.93
N CYS A 65 -2.18 1.82 4.86
CA CYS A 65 -1.17 2.85 4.65
C CYS A 65 -1.79 4.21 4.34
N ASN A 66 -2.93 4.23 3.64
CA ASN A 66 -3.70 5.46 3.44
C ASN A 66 -4.08 6.06 4.79
N ASP A 67 -4.66 5.25 5.69
CA ASP A 67 -5.15 5.72 6.98
C ASP A 67 -3.98 6.22 7.85
N VAL A 68 -2.85 5.49 7.88
CA VAL A 68 -1.63 5.89 8.59
C VAL A 68 -1.04 7.20 8.06
N LEU A 69 -1.02 7.39 6.74
CA LEU A 69 -0.37 8.54 6.10
C LEU A 69 -1.25 9.79 6.08
N THR A 70 -2.57 9.63 6.04
CA THR A 70 -3.52 10.76 5.95
C THR A 70 -3.99 11.22 7.33
N HIS A 71 -4.19 10.31 8.28
CA HIS A 71 -4.70 10.67 9.61
C HIS A 71 -3.58 10.88 10.64
N GLY A 72 -2.32 10.64 10.26
CA GLY A 72 -1.19 10.67 11.18
C GLY A 72 -1.38 9.70 12.34
N VAL A 73 -0.45 9.68 13.29
CA VAL A 73 -0.51 8.86 14.50
C VAL A 73 -1.55 9.43 15.49
N ALA A 74 -2.83 9.52 15.09
CA ALA A 74 -3.90 10.11 15.89
C ALA A 74 -5.23 9.34 15.85
N ALA A 75 -5.24 8.08 15.38
CA ALA A 75 -6.43 7.23 15.43
C ALA A 75 -6.10 5.81 15.91
N ALA A 76 -5.35 5.71 17.01
CA ALA A 76 -5.66 4.66 17.98
C ALA A 76 -6.86 5.16 18.80
N ARG A 77 -8.05 4.72 18.45
CA ARG A 77 -9.18 4.66 19.38
C ARG A 77 -9.54 3.19 19.56
#